data_AF-A0A945WI44-F1
#
_entry.id   AF-A0A945WI44-F1
#
_cell.length_a   1.000
_cell.length_b   1.000
_cell.length_c   1.000
_cell.angle_alpha   90.00
_cell.angle_beta   90.00
_cell.angle_gamma   90.00
#
_symmetry.space_group_name_H-M   'P 1'
#
loop_
_entity.id
_entity.type
_entity.pdbx_description
1 polymer ?
#
loop_
_entity_poly.entity_id
_entity_poly.type
_entity_poly.pdbx_seq_one_letter_code
_entity_poly.pdbx_strand_id
1 'polypeptide(L)' 'MLRRIITYTFVGALLFTLSSCDKCQTCVASDEDGVEAYTYPEECGSKKALEAYAEQCATEYGMFDFTCTCSEN' A
#
# COMPACT_ATOMS: atom_id res chain seq x y z
N MET A 1 -15.50 3.06 -42.03
CA MET A 1 -16.08 3.58 -40.77
C MET A 1 -15.28 3.01 -39.62
N LEU A 2 -14.35 3.82 -39.08
CA LEU A 2 -13.42 3.41 -38.03
C LEU A 2 -14.13 3.50 -36.67
N ARG A 3 -14.68 2.37 -36.19
CA ARG A 3 -15.29 2.32 -34.85
C ARG A 3 -14.17 2.14 -33.82
N ARG A 4 -13.89 3.22 -33.11
CA ARG A 4 -13.20 3.27 -31.82
C ARG A 4 -13.79 2.20 -30.90
N ILE A 5 -13.01 1.20 -30.50
CA ILE A 5 -13.38 0.24 -29.46
C ILE A 5 -12.25 0.21 -28.45
N ILE A 6 -12.42 1.08 -27.44
CA ILE A 6 -12.21 0.83 -26.02
C ILE A 6 -10.89 0.16 -25.65
N THR A 7 -9.93 0.99 -25.25
CA THR A 7 -8.77 0.65 -24.41
C THR A 7 -9.27 0.08 -23.08
N TYR A 8 -9.54 -1.23 -23.04
CA TYR A 8 -9.77 -1.96 -21.79
C TYR A 8 -8.42 -2.14 -21.09
N THR A 9 -8.17 -1.23 -20.15
CA THR A 9 -7.56 -1.46 -18.84
C THR A 9 -7.01 -2.87 -18.65
N PHE A 10 -5.74 -3.08 -19.04
CA PHE A 10 -4.99 -4.29 -18.73
C PHE A 10 -4.50 -4.22 -17.26
N VAL A 11 -5.44 -4.15 -16.31
CA VAL A 11 -5.18 -4.31 -14.87
C VAL A 11 -5.62 -5.73 -14.54
N GLY A 12 -4.74 -6.69 -14.79
CA GLY A 12 -5.11 -8.09 -14.71
C GLY A 12 -3.92 -9.02 -14.85
N ALA A 13 -2.83 -8.76 -14.13
CA ALA A 13 -1.74 -9.72 -14.03
C ALA A 13 -0.82 -9.39 -12.84
N LEU A 14 -1.25 -9.68 -11.60
CA LEU A 14 -0.28 -9.93 -10.52
C LEU A 14 -0.93 -10.68 -9.34
N LEU A 15 -1.65 -11.77 -9.64
CA LEU A 15 -1.85 -12.85 -8.67
C LEU A 15 -0.55 -13.69 -8.61
N PHE A 16 0.52 -13.12 -8.05
CA PHE A 16 1.72 -13.89 -7.72
C PHE A 16 1.52 -14.51 -6.34
N THR A 17 0.92 -15.70 -6.34
CA THR A 17 1.00 -16.65 -5.24
C THR A 17 2.45 -17.11 -5.11
N LEU A 18 3.18 -16.52 -4.16
CA LEU A 18 4.48 -17.03 -3.72
C LEU A 18 4.36 -17.39 -2.24
N SER A 19 4.26 -18.69 -1.97
CA SER A 19 4.36 -19.28 -0.64
C SER A 19 5.73 -18.93 -0.03
N SER A 20 5.84 -17.88 0.78
CA SER A 20 7.06 -17.56 1.54
C SER A 20 6.76 -16.52 2.61
N CYS A 21 6.65 -16.97 3.87
CA CYS A 21 6.54 -16.15 5.09
C CYS A 21 5.78 -14.85 4.86
N ASP A 22 4.46 -14.94 4.66
CA ASP A 22 3.61 -13.75 4.69
C ASP A 22 3.77 -13.12 6.07
N LYS A 23 4.39 -11.95 6.09
CA LYS A 23 4.43 -11.11 7.27
C LYS A 23 3.27 -10.14 7.15
N CYS A 24 2.54 -9.98 8.23
CA CYS A 24 1.46 -9.01 8.31
C CYS A 24 2.03 -7.74 8.92
N GLN A 25 1.73 -6.59 8.31
CA GLN A 25 2.08 -5.32 8.90
C GLN A 25 0.91 -4.35 8.80
N THR A 26 0.82 -3.47 9.78
CA THR A 26 -0.15 -2.39 9.83
C THR A 26 0.61 -1.08 9.83
N CYS A 27 0.26 -0.16 8.91
CA CYS A 27 0.85 1.17 8.87
C CYS A 27 -0.12 2.20 9.47
N VAL A 28 0.43 3.11 10.26
CA VAL A 28 -0.30 4.24 10.85
C VAL A 28 0.34 5.53 10.38
N ALA A 29 -0.47 6.42 9.82
CA ALA A 29 -0.09 7.79 9.55
C ALA A 29 -0.39 8.63 10.81
N SER A 30 0.65 9.22 11.38
CA SER A 30 0.57 10.11 12.54
C SER A 30 1.09 11.50 12.20
N ASP A 31 0.54 12.55 12.79
CA ASP A 31 1.08 13.91 12.62
C ASP A 31 2.42 14.11 13.37
N GLU A 32 3.00 15.31 13.28
CA GLU A 32 4.25 15.67 13.94
C GLU A 32 4.20 15.55 15.47
N ASP A 33 3.00 15.66 16.08
CA ASP A 33 2.80 15.44 17.52
C ASP A 33 2.65 13.95 17.88
N GLY A 34 2.71 13.07 16.88
CA GLY A 34 2.57 11.62 17.03
C GLY A 34 1.13 11.16 17.21
N VAL A 35 0.14 12.02 16.96
CA VAL A 35 -1.28 11.65 17.06
C VAL A 35 -1.67 10.87 15.80
N GLU A 36 -2.29 9.71 16.00
CA GLU A 36 -2.72 8.81 14.92
C GLU A 36 -3.85 9.48 14.11
N ALA A 37 -3.55 9.81 12.86
CA ALA A 37 -4.51 10.42 11.94
C ALA A 37 -5.28 9.37 11.15
N TYR A 38 -4.59 8.29 10.73
CA TYR A 38 -5.20 7.21 9.98
C TYR A 38 -4.44 5.90 10.13
N THR A 39 -5.17 4.82 10.45
CA THR A 39 -4.65 3.46 10.49
C THR A 39 -5.03 2.73 9.20
N TYR A 40 -4.05 2.33 8.42
CA TYR A 40 -4.27 1.51 7.24
C TYR A 40 -4.68 0.08 7.66
N PRO A 41 -5.47 -0.63 6.84
CA PRO A 41 -5.83 -2.01 7.13
C PRO A 41 -4.60 -2.92 7.09
N GLU A 42 -4.55 -3.93 7.96
CA GLU A 42 -3.47 -4.93 7.96
C GLU A 42 -3.29 -5.53 6.57
N GLU A 43 -2.04 -5.50 6.08
CA GLU A 43 -1.65 -6.10 4.81
C GLU A 43 -0.65 -7.22 5.09
N CYS A 44 -0.94 -8.42 4.58
CA CYS A 44 -0.08 -9.58 4.71
C CYS A 44 0.49 -9.93 3.34
N GLY A 45 1.82 -10.06 3.25
CA GLY A 45 2.42 -10.44 1.99
C GLY A 45 3.93 -10.60 2.05
N SER A 46 4.51 -10.76 0.87
CA SER A 46 5.97 -10.75 0.71
C SER A 46 6.55 -9.39 1.12
N LYS A 47 7.82 -9.37 1.55
CA LYS A 47 8.55 -8.13 1.89
C LYS A 47 8.36 -7.02 0.85
N LYS A 48 8.38 -7.35 -0.44
CA LYS A 48 8.19 -6.38 -1.52
C LYS A 48 6.78 -5.77 -1.56
N ALA A 49 5.76 -6.56 -1.23
CA ALA A 49 4.38 -6.08 -1.13
C ALA A 49 4.23 -5.14 0.09
N LEU A 50 4.86 -5.50 1.20
CA LEU A 50 4.89 -4.68 2.42
C LEU A 50 5.68 -3.38 2.22
N GLU A 51 6.80 -3.41 1.50
CA GLU A 51 7.55 -2.21 1.11
C GLU A 51 6.68 -1.29 0.24
N ALA A 52 5.96 -1.84 -0.73
CA ALA A 52 5.04 -1.05 -1.57
C ALA A 52 3.85 -0.47 -0.78
N TYR A 53 3.35 -1.19 0.22
CA TYR A 53 2.29 -0.72 1.12
C TYR A 53 2.78 0.40 2.05
N ALA A 54 3.98 0.29 2.60
CA ALA A 54 4.60 1.36 3.38
C ALA A 54 4.89 2.60 2.52
N GLU A 55 5.34 2.41 1.29
CA GLU A 55 5.56 3.48 0.33
C GLU A 55 4.27 4.19 -0.07
N GLN A 56 3.14 3.47 -0.20
CA GLN A 56 1.82 4.08 -0.41
C GLN A 56 1.45 5.02 0.72
N CYS A 57 1.58 4.58 1.97
CA CYS A 57 1.31 5.42 3.14
C CYS A 57 2.22 6.66 3.17
N ALA A 58 3.52 6.51 2.91
CA ALA A 58 4.45 7.64 2.82
C ALA A 58 4.15 8.58 1.63
N THR A 59 3.63 8.07 0.53
CA THR A 59 3.28 8.88 -0.65
C THR A 59 1.97 9.64 -0.45
N GLU A 60 0.96 9.00 0.13
CA GLU A 60 -0.35 9.61 0.37
C GLU A 60 -0.30 10.64 1.49
N TYR A 61 0.44 10.35 2.58
CA TYR A 61 0.46 11.17 3.79
C TYR A 61 1.75 11.98 3.98
N GLY A 62 2.85 11.61 3.32
CA GLY A 62 4.10 12.40 3.36
C GLY A 62 4.00 13.76 2.67
N MET A 63 2.96 13.99 1.87
CA MET A 63 2.63 15.31 1.32
C MET A 63 2.01 16.28 2.34
N PHE A 64 1.63 15.78 3.51
CA PHE A 64 0.88 16.53 4.52
C PHE A 64 1.62 16.60 5.89
N ASP A 65 2.95 16.38 5.91
CA ASP A 65 3.79 16.32 7.12
C ASP A 65 3.42 15.22 8.12
N PHE A 66 2.72 14.18 7.67
CA PHE A 66 2.45 13.01 8.50
C PHE A 66 3.58 11.99 8.37
N THR A 67 3.97 11.42 9.51
CA THR A 67 4.92 10.31 9.62
C THR A 67 4.17 8.99 9.51
N CYS A 68 4.54 8.17 8.53
CA CYS A 68 4.02 6.82 8.44
C CYS A 68 4.89 5.84 9.24
N THR A 69 4.28 5.14 10.19
CA THR A 69 4.93 4.11 11.02
C THR A 69 4.29 2.76 10.76
N CYS A 70 5.06 1.79 10.29
CA CYS A 70 4.58 0.43 10.02
C CYS A 70 5.11 -0.54 11.07
N SER A 71 4.19 -1.28 11.70
CA SER A 71 4.53 -2.32 12.68
C SER A 71 4.16 -3.69 12.13
N GLU A 72 5.10 -4.64 12.21
CA GLU A 72 4.84 -6.05 11.96
C GLU A 72 3.99 -6.62 13.11
N ASN A 73 2.93 -7.35 12.77
CA ASN A 73 2.05 -8.04 13.72
C ASN A 73 2.53 -9.46 14.01
#